data_AF-A0A699L1Y2-F1
#
_entry.id   AF-A0A699L1Y2-F1
#
_cell.length_a   1.000
_cell.length_b   1.000
_cell.length_c   1.000
_cell.angle_alpha   90.00
_cell.angle_beta   90.00
_cell.angle_gamma   90.00
#
_symmetry.space_group_name_H-M   'P 1'
#
loop_
_entity.id
_entity.type
_entity.pdbx_description
1 polymer ?
#
loop_
_entity_poly.entity_id
_entity_poly.type
_entity_poly.pdbx_seq_one_letter_code
_entity_poly.pdbx_strand_id
1 'polypeptide(L)'
;MAIDRNLIEEESFLRRFYQIVLGWDYYHLRKELDKNSDSKIQGQYEKKLGLKKVKDTYKNVDEYIATFEPLLFEEVKAQIVQSKEADDKVKPKFVQGIEEIKVEDGEK
;
A
#
# COMPACT_ATOMS: atom_id res chain seq x y z
N MET A 1 -0.38 -37.03 -5.74
CA MET A 1 0.48 -35.84 -5.78
C MET A 1 0.59 -35.32 -4.37
N ALA A 2 1.79 -35.28 -3.78
CA ALA A 2 1.96 -34.67 -2.46
C ALA A 2 1.84 -33.17 -2.65
N ILE A 3 0.72 -32.59 -2.20
CA ILE A 3 0.56 -31.14 -2.18
C ILE A 3 1.44 -30.64 -1.05
N ASP A 4 2.39 -29.77 -1.38
CA ASP A 4 3.35 -29.24 -0.42
C ASP A 4 2.59 -28.44 0.63
N ARG A 5 2.57 -28.94 1.87
CA ARG A 5 1.75 -28.36 2.95
C ARG A 5 2.15 -26.91 3.24
N ASN A 6 3.41 -26.55 3.02
CA ASN A 6 3.90 -25.18 3.17
C ASN A 6 3.32 -24.22 2.12
N LEU A 7 3.18 -24.67 0.87
CA LEU A 7 2.63 -23.84 -0.22
C LEU A 7 1.15 -23.51 0.03
N ILE A 8 0.37 -24.47 0.55
CA ILE A 8 -1.03 -24.25 0.93
C ILE A 8 -1.14 -23.24 2.08
N GLU A 9 -0.22 -23.32 3.05
CA GLU A 9 -0.19 -22.42 4.20
C GLU A 9 0.17 -21.00 3.78
N GLU A 10 1.19 -20.83 2.94
CA GLU A 10 1.56 -19.54 2.34
C GLU A 10 0.41 -18.92 1.53
N GLU A 11 -0.27 -19.70 0.69
CA GLU A 11 -1.45 -19.24 -0.05
C GLU A 11 -2.58 -18.77 0.89
N SER A 12 -2.72 -19.38 2.06
CA SER A 12 -3.73 -19.00 3.05
C SER A 12 -3.44 -17.65 3.71
N PHE A 13 -2.17 -17.38 4.05
CA PHE A 13 -1.74 -16.10 4.61
C PHE A 13 -1.84 -14.98 3.57
N LEU A 14 -1.43 -15.24 2.33
CA LEU A 14 -1.53 -14.29 1.23
C LEU A 14 -2.99 -13.97 0.90
N ARG A 15 -3.88 -14.98 0.89
CA ARG A 15 -5.31 -14.76 0.70
C ARG A 15 -5.88 -13.83 1.77
N ARG A 16 -5.56 -14.05 3.05
CA ARG A 16 -5.99 -13.17 4.14
C ARG A 16 -5.44 -11.76 3.97
N PHE A 17 -4.16 -11.64 3.62
CA PHE A 17 -3.52 -10.36 3.37
C PHE A 17 -4.22 -9.59 2.24
N TYR A 18 -4.41 -10.21 1.08
CA TYR A 18 -5.08 -9.57 -0.05
C TYR A 18 -6.53 -9.22 0.25
N GLN A 19 -7.26 -10.07 0.95
CA GLN A 19 -8.64 -9.79 1.35
C GLN A 19 -8.73 -8.52 2.21
N ILE A 20 -7.75 -8.30 3.09
CA ILE A 20 -7.68 -7.09 3.92
C ILE A 20 -7.31 -5.88 3.06
N VAL A 21 -6.21 -5.95 2.29
CA VAL A 21 -5.69 -4.82 1.52
C VAL A 21 -6.67 -4.37 0.43
N LEU A 22 -7.28 -5.31 -0.31
CA LEU A 22 -8.25 -5.00 -1.34
C LEU A 22 -9.59 -4.47 -0.78
N GLY A 23 -9.85 -4.70 0.50
CA GLY A 23 -11.02 -4.14 1.19
C GLY A 23 -10.84 -2.69 1.66
N TRP A 24 -9.66 -2.09 1.50
CA TRP A 24 -9.41 -0.73 1.94
C TRP A 24 -9.91 0.32 0.95
N ASP A 25 -10.47 1.41 1.49
CA ASP A 25 -10.79 2.60 0.72
C ASP A 25 -9.60 3.56 0.71
N TYR A 26 -9.01 3.75 -0.47
CA TYR A 26 -7.89 4.64 -0.72
C TYR A 26 -8.14 6.10 -0.31
N TYR A 27 -9.34 6.65 -0.58
CA TYR A 27 -9.64 8.04 -0.25
C TYR A 27 -9.71 8.27 1.26
N HIS A 28 -10.22 7.26 1.98
CA HIS A 28 -10.24 7.28 3.44
C HIS A 28 -8.82 7.17 4.01
N LEU A 29 -7.98 6.28 3.48
CA LEU A 29 -6.57 6.14 3.88
C LEU A 29 -5.79 7.45 3.77
N ARG A 30 -5.92 8.15 2.64
CA ARG A 30 -5.24 9.43 2.41
C ARG A 30 -5.69 10.50 3.41
N LYS A 31 -7.00 10.59 3.65
CA LYS A 31 -7.60 11.54 4.60
C LYS A 31 -7.18 11.25 6.05
N GLU A 32 -7.00 9.99 6.41
CA GLU A 32 -6.50 9.62 7.74
C GLU A 32 -5.04 10.01 7.92
N LEU A 33 -4.19 9.84 6.90
CA LEU A 33 -2.78 10.24 6.96
C LEU A 33 -2.60 11.75 7.09
N ASP A 34 -3.34 12.55 6.30
CA ASP A 34 -3.29 14.02 6.36
C ASP A 34 -3.57 14.54 7.77
N LYS A 35 -4.53 13.91 8.45
CA LYS A 35 -4.93 14.25 9.83
C LYS A 35 -3.94 13.77 10.89
N ASN A 36 -3.11 12.78 10.58
CA ASN A 36 -2.20 12.15 11.54
C ASN A 36 -0.83 12.85 11.60
N SER A 37 -0.58 13.84 10.74
CA SER A 37 0.62 14.69 10.77
C SER A 37 0.74 15.54 12.04
N ASP A 38 -0.37 15.76 12.75
CA ASP A 38 -0.38 16.38 14.05
C ASP A 38 0.04 15.38 15.14
N SER A 39 1.21 15.61 15.75
CA SER A 39 1.86 14.72 16.74
C SER A 39 1.00 14.32 17.95
N LYS A 40 -0.08 15.05 18.25
CA LYS A 40 -1.04 14.69 19.32
C LYS A 40 -2.02 13.57 18.92
N ILE A 41 -2.25 13.37 17.62
CA ILE A 41 -3.18 12.38 17.07
C ILE A 41 -2.48 11.03 16.88
N GLN A 42 -1.18 11.05 16.56
CA GLN A 42 -0.37 9.85 16.34
C GLN A 42 -0.39 8.87 17.54
N GLY A 43 -0.20 9.37 18.77
CA GLY A 43 -0.27 8.54 19.98
C GLY A 43 -1.68 8.01 20.33
N GLN A 44 -2.73 8.64 19.83
CA GLN A 44 -4.10 8.11 19.93
C GLN A 44 -4.40 7.09 18.83
N TYR A 45 -3.86 7.31 17.64
CA TYR A 45 -3.96 6.42 16.48
C TYR A 45 -3.28 5.08 16.76
N GLU A 46 -2.05 5.08 17.32
CA GLU A 46 -1.34 3.86 17.75
C GLU A 46 -2.15 3.03 18.76
N LYS A 47 -2.78 3.70 19.73
CA LYS A 47 -3.64 3.04 20.73
C LYS A 47 -4.94 2.51 20.12
N LYS A 48 -5.54 3.25 19.18
CA LYS A 48 -6.78 2.86 18.49
C LYS A 48 -6.56 1.64 17.58
N LEU A 49 -5.39 1.53 16.98
CA LEU A 49 -4.98 0.39 16.14
C LEU A 49 -4.42 -0.79 16.94
N GLY A 50 -4.23 -0.64 18.25
CA GLY A 50 -3.64 -1.68 19.08
C GLY A 50 -2.19 -2.01 18.71
N LEU A 51 -1.46 -1.04 18.13
CA LEU A 51 -0.07 -1.23 17.73
C LEU A 51 0.78 -1.50 18.97
N LYS A 52 1.40 -2.68 19.00
CA LYS A 52 2.31 -3.08 20.07
C LYS A 52 3.69 -2.53 19.77
N LYS A 53 4.38 -2.08 20.81
CA LYS A 53 5.80 -1.73 20.70
C LYS A 53 6.60 -2.98 20.32
N VAL A 54 7.47 -2.84 19.32
CA VAL A 54 8.40 -3.89 18.90
C VAL A 54 9.27 -4.27 20.10
N LYS A 55 9.33 -5.56 20.39
CA LYS A 55 10.16 -6.13 21.45
C LYS A 55 11.49 -6.61 20.88
N ASP A 56 12.52 -6.58 21.71
CA ASP A 56 13.85 -7.11 21.35
C ASP A 56 13.87 -8.65 21.32
N THR A 57 12.97 -9.30 22.05
CA THR A 57 12.81 -10.76 22.06
C THR A 57 11.35 -11.14 22.14
N TYR A 58 10.97 -12.16 21.38
CA TYR A 58 9.63 -12.74 21.37
C TYR A 58 9.69 -14.15 21.95
N LYS A 59 8.65 -14.53 22.71
CA LYS A 59 8.60 -15.86 23.31
C LYS A 59 8.25 -16.91 22.26
N ASN A 60 7.26 -16.61 21.42
CA ASN A 60 6.70 -17.53 20.44
C ASN A 60 6.49 -16.84 19.09
N VAL A 61 6.33 -17.63 18.02
CA VAL A 61 6.01 -17.15 16.67
C VAL A 61 4.69 -16.37 16.64
N ASP A 62 3.67 -16.82 17.38
CA ASP A 62 2.38 -16.13 17.45
C ASP A 62 2.50 -14.71 18.04
N GLU A 63 3.42 -14.52 18.99
CA GLU A 63 3.68 -13.21 19.61
C GLU A 63 4.37 -12.25 18.62
N TYR A 64 5.28 -12.81 17.80
CA TYR A 64 5.92 -12.08 16.72
C TYR A 64 4.87 -11.66 15.67
N ILE A 65 4.06 -12.60 15.17
CA ILE A 65 3.01 -12.32 14.18
C ILE A 65 2.03 -11.27 14.72
N ALA A 66 1.57 -11.40 15.96
CA ALA A 66 0.64 -10.46 16.57
C ALA A 66 1.22 -9.05 16.80
N THR A 67 2.54 -8.87 16.66
CA THR A 67 3.20 -7.56 16.74
C THR A 67 3.49 -7.00 15.36
N PHE A 68 4.00 -7.84 14.44
CA PHE A 68 4.43 -7.41 13.12
C PHE A 68 3.31 -7.38 12.07
N GLU A 69 2.30 -8.24 12.16
CA GLU A 69 1.15 -8.22 11.23
C GLU A 69 0.50 -6.82 11.13
N PRO A 70 0.10 -6.17 12.25
CA PRO A 70 -0.50 -4.84 12.15
C PRO A 70 0.50 -3.76 11.71
N LEU A 71 1.79 -3.88 12.06
CA LEU A 71 2.83 -2.96 11.61
C LEU A 71 3.06 -3.04 10.09
N LEU A 72 3.05 -4.25 9.54
CA LEU A 72 3.18 -4.47 8.11
C LEU A 72 2.04 -3.81 7.32
N PHE A 73 0.80 -3.89 7.84
CA PHE A 73 -0.32 -3.21 7.20
C PHE A 73 -0.18 -1.68 7.22
N GLU A 74 0.33 -1.07 8.29
CA GLU A 74 0.57 0.38 8.31
C GLU A 74 1.66 0.80 7.32
N GLU A 75 2.74 0.01 7.17
CA GLU A 75 3.77 0.27 6.15
C GLU A 75 3.18 0.18 4.73
N VAL A 76 2.35 -0.82 4.46
CA VAL A 76 1.68 -0.96 3.15
C VAL A 76 0.78 0.24 2.88
N LYS A 77 0.04 0.73 3.89
CA LYS A 77 -0.75 1.96 3.76
C LYS A 77 0.13 3.17 3.45
N ALA A 78 1.23 3.32 4.18
CA ALA A 78 2.18 4.42 3.98
C ALA A 78 2.76 4.38 2.55
N GLN A 79 3.16 3.20 2.07
CA GLN A 79 3.68 3.00 0.73
C GLN A 79 2.64 3.30 -0.36
N ILE A 80 1.38 2.88 -0.19
CA ILE A 80 0.29 3.18 -1.13
C ILE A 80 0.09 4.70 -1.26
N VAL A 81 0.13 5.42 -0.14
CA VAL A 81 -0.06 6.88 -0.15
C VAL A 81 1.16 7.59 -0.72
N GLN A 82 2.38 7.21 -0.30
CA GLN A 82 3.63 7.82 -0.75
C GLN A 82 3.91 7.57 -2.25
N SER A 83 3.62 6.37 -2.75
CA SER A 83 3.86 6.02 -4.16
C SER A 83 3.10 6.93 -5.12
N LYS A 84 1.91 7.39 -4.73
CA LYS A 84 1.14 8.35 -5.52
C LYS A 84 1.59 9.80 -5.37
N GLU A 85 2.23 10.20 -4.27
CA GLU A 85 2.85 11.53 -4.22
C GLU A 85 4.08 11.63 -5.14
N ALA A 86 4.77 10.51 -5.34
CA ALA A 86 5.83 10.41 -6.35
C ALA A 86 5.25 10.41 -7.78
N ASP A 87 4.12 9.72 -8.00
CA ASP A 87 3.45 9.64 -9.30
C ASP A 87 2.67 10.92 -9.66
N ASP A 88 2.11 11.65 -8.69
CA ASP A 88 1.50 12.99 -8.91
C ASP A 88 2.56 14.05 -9.30
N LYS A 89 3.86 13.79 -9.06
CA LYS A 89 4.97 14.58 -9.64
C LYS A 89 5.31 14.14 -11.06
N VAL A 90 4.93 12.93 -11.45
CA VAL A 90 4.97 12.42 -12.82
C VAL A 90 3.57 12.53 -13.38
N LYS A 91 3.09 13.77 -13.58
CA LYS A 91 1.89 14.00 -14.40
C LYS A 91 2.04 13.14 -15.67
N PRO A 92 1.15 12.17 -15.95
CA PRO A 92 1.15 11.52 -17.24
C PRO A 92 0.96 12.64 -18.24
N LYS A 93 1.99 12.91 -19.06
CA LYS A 93 1.86 13.81 -20.19
C LYS A 93 0.81 13.15 -21.08
N PHE A 94 -0.42 13.63 -20.96
CA PHE A 94 -1.44 13.40 -21.96
C PHE A 94 -0.83 13.98 -23.24
N VAL A 95 -0.34 13.11 -24.11
CA VAL A 95 0.12 13.50 -25.45
C VAL A 95 -1.13 13.90 -26.21
N GLN A 96 -1.43 15.19 -26.11
CA GLN A 96 -2.50 15.85 -26.84
C GLN A 96 -1.95 16.15 -28.25
N GLY A 97 -2.58 15.58 -29.26
CA GLY A 97 -2.41 15.99 -30.65
C GLY A 97 -1.55 15.06 -31.50
N ILE A 98 -2.19 14.05 -32.08
CA ILE A 98 -1.83 13.58 -33.42
C ILE A 98 -2.70 14.40 -34.38
N GLU A 99 -2.11 15.36 -35.09
CA GLU A 99 -2.65 16.12 -36.23
C GLU A 99 -1.52 17.07 -36.66
N GLU A 100 -0.96 17.10 -37.87
CA GLU A 100 -1.18 16.44 -39.15
C GLU A 100 0.20 16.30 -39.82
N ILE A 101 0.48 15.16 -40.46
CA ILE A 101 1.56 15.09 -41.45
C ILE A 101 1.01 15.72 -42.72
N LYS A 102 1.44 16.94 -43.04
CA LYS A 102 1.24 17.52 -44.38
C LYS A 102 2.06 16.68 -45.37
N VAL A 103 1.35 15.87 -46.14
CA VAL A 103 1.88 15.18 -47.32
C VAL A 103 2.19 16.26 -48.38
N GLU A 104 3.40 16.21 -48.91
CA GLU A 104 3.82 16.96 -50.09
C GLU A 104 2.94 16.59 -51.29
N ASP A 105 2.42 17.59 -51.98
CA ASP A 105 2.14 17.46 -53.41
C ASP A 105 2.98 18.52 -54.13
N GLY A 106 4.13 18.08 -54.63
CA GLY A 106 4.75 18.72 -55.78
C GLY A 106 4.10 18.16 -57.04
N GLU A 107 3.58 19.03 -57.91
CA GLU A 107 3.70 18.95 -59.38
C GLU A 107 2.78 20.00 -60.05
N LYS A 108 3.37 21.09 -60.55
CA LYS A 108 3.48 21.47 -61.98
C LYS A 108 3.81 22.94 -62.17
#